data_AF-A0A2D6Y4R1-F1
#
_entry.id   AF-A0A2D6Y4R1-F1
#
_cell.length_a   1.000
_cell.length_b   1.000
_cell.length_c   1.000
_cell.angle_alpha   90.00
_cell.angle_beta   90.00
_cell.angle_gamma   90.00
#
_symmetry.space_group_name_H-M   'P 1'
#
loop_
_entity.id
_entity.type
_entity.pdbx_description
1 polymer ?
#
loop_
_entity_poly.entity_id
_entity_poly.type
_entity_poly.pdbx_seq_one_letter_code
_entity_poly.pdbx_strand_id
1 'polypeptide(L)' 'MFCIERQDQERGWIKEMCFRTAFKAYMNARTKSLVTTHTYRIIDTSIGDVVSTVEHHQARQSRNSLNPSA' A
#
# COMPACT_ATOMS: atom_id res chain seq x y z
N MET A 1 8.99 -11.81 11.89
CA MET A 1 7.68 -12.07 11.26
C MET A 1 7.29 -10.79 10.55
N PHE A 2 6.59 -10.83 9.42
CA PHE A 2 6.31 -9.66 8.60
C PHE A 2 4.83 -9.37 8.56
N CYS A 3 4.38 -8.27 9.14
CA CYS A 3 2.98 -7.89 9.16
C CYS A 3 2.69 -6.81 8.13
N ILE A 4 1.56 -6.92 7.45
CA ILE A 4 1.06 -5.87 6.58
C ILE A 4 0.09 -4.99 7.37
N GLU A 5 0.20 -3.69 7.18
CA GLU A 5 -0.72 -2.70 7.73
C GLU A 5 -1.28 -1.85 6.60
N ARG A 6 -2.58 -1.64 6.60
CA ARG A 6 -3.28 -0.78 5.64
C ARG A 6 -3.34 0.64 6.17
N GLN A 7 -3.10 1.62 5.30
CA GLN A 7 -3.35 3.02 5.62
C GLN A 7 -4.86 3.28 5.64
N ASP A 8 -5.33 3.77 6.77
CA ASP A 8 -6.70 4.20 7.00
C ASP A 8 -6.71 5.72 7.21
N GLN A 9 -7.65 6.42 6.57
CA GLN A 9 -7.64 7.89 6.54
C GLN A 9 -7.88 8.51 7.93
N GLU A 10 -8.61 7.82 8.81
CA GLU A 10 -9.00 8.34 10.12
C GLU A 10 -8.21 7.68 11.26
N ARG A 11 -7.81 6.41 11.09
CA ARG A 11 -7.24 5.58 12.17
C ARG A 11 -5.75 5.32 12.05
N GLY A 12 -5.08 5.91 11.06
CA GLY A 12 -3.66 5.67 10.81
C GLY A 12 -3.43 4.29 10.20
N TRP A 13 -2.52 3.49 10.76
CA TRP A 13 -2.15 2.19 10.19
C TRP A 13 -2.85 1.05 10.92
N ILE A 14 -3.61 0.23 10.18
CA ILE A 14 -4.35 -0.90 10.72
C ILE A 14 -3.66 -2.20 10.30
N LYS A 15 -3.18 -2.97 11.26
CA LYS A 15 -2.60 -4.30 11.03
C LYS A 15 -3.67 -5.27 10.54
N GLU A 16 -3.42 -5.90 9.39
CA GLU A 16 -4.34 -6.88 8.81
C GLU A 16 -3.87 -8.32 9.00
N MET A 17 -2.65 -8.64 8.57
CA MET A 17 -2.13 -10.02 8.54
C MET A 17 -0.63 -10.08 8.74
N CYS A 18 -0.12 -11.24 9.17
CA CYS A 18 1.31 -11.47 9.33
C CYS A 18 1.77 -12.75 8.60
N PHE A 19 2.99 -12.71 8.09
CA PHE A 19 3.60 -13.72 7.24
C PHE A 19 4.99 -14.08 7.72
N ARG A 20 5.39 -15.34 7.51
CA ARG A 20 6.71 -15.82 7.93
C ARG A 20 7.87 -15.15 7.19
N THR A 21 7.63 -14.63 5.98
CA THR A 21 8.68 -14.09 5.10
C THR A 21 8.28 -12.72 4.55
N ALA A 22 9.23 -11.82 4.38
CA ALA A 22 9.02 -10.50 3.77
C ALA A 22 8.39 -10.60 2.38
N PHE A 23 8.85 -11.54 1.56
CA PHE A 23 8.35 -11.74 0.20
C PHE A 23 6.83 -12.04 0.15
N LYS A 24 6.34 -12.96 1.00
CA LYS A 24 4.89 -13.25 1.10
C LYS A 24 4.09 -12.04 1.57
N ALA A 25 4.61 -11.28 2.55
CA ALA A 25 3.96 -10.06 3.02
C ALA A 25 3.86 -9.03 1.89
N TYR A 26 4.95 -8.82 1.14
CA TYR A 26 4.99 -7.90 0.01
C TYR A 26 4.00 -8.30 -1.09
N MET A 27 4.00 -9.56 -1.52
CA MET A 27 3.08 -10.04 -2.54
C MET A 27 1.62 -9.85 -2.14
N ASN A 28 1.29 -10.13 -0.86
CA ASN A 28 -0.06 -9.93 -0.37
C ASN A 28 -0.45 -8.44 -0.30
N ALA A 29 0.43 -7.59 0.24
CA ALA A 29 0.24 -6.14 0.28
C ALA A 29 0.04 -5.55 -1.13
N ARG A 30 0.83 -6.00 -2.12
CA ARG A 30 0.69 -5.60 -3.52
C ARG A 30 -0.63 -6.01 -4.12
N THR A 31 -1.04 -7.27 -3.98
CA THR A 31 -2.34 -7.74 -4.48
C THR A 31 -3.48 -6.95 -3.84
N LYS A 32 -3.43 -6.73 -2.52
CA LYS A 32 -4.47 -5.96 -1.82
C LYS A 32 -4.49 -4.49 -2.24
N SER A 33 -3.34 -3.85 -2.33
CA SER A 33 -3.24 -2.45 -2.77
C SER A 33 -3.87 -2.24 -4.15
N LEU A 34 -3.69 -3.19 -5.07
CA LEU A 34 -4.31 -3.15 -6.40
C LEU A 34 -5.83 -3.34 -6.35
N VAL A 35 -6.35 -4.22 -5.49
CA VAL A 35 -7.78 -4.54 -5.41
C VAL A 35 -8.56 -3.50 -4.61
N THR A 36 -8.00 -3.01 -3.50
CA THR A 36 -8.70 -2.12 -2.57
C THR A 36 -8.36 -0.66 -2.77
N THR A 37 -7.40 -0.32 -3.64
CA THR A 37 -6.90 1.05 -3.87
C THR A 37 -6.30 1.72 -2.62
N HIS A 38 -5.91 0.93 -1.62
CA HIS A 38 -5.25 1.43 -0.41
C HIS A 38 -3.73 1.30 -0.47
N THR A 39 -3.05 2.15 0.29
CA THR A 39 -1.62 2.01 0.59
C THR A 39 -1.43 1.00 1.71
N TYR A 40 -0.40 0.17 1.58
CA TYR A 40 0.02 -0.79 2.59
C TYR A 40 1.47 -0.56 2.98
N ARG A 41 1.84 -0.89 4.22
CA ARG A 41 3.24 -0.99 4.66
C ARG A 41 3.50 -2.37 5.24
N ILE A 42 4.74 -2.82 5.16
CA ILE A 42 5.20 -4.08 5.74
C ILE A 42 6.11 -3.75 6.92
N ILE A 43 5.76 -4.27 8.10
CA ILE A 43 6.51 -4.15 9.35
C ILE A 43 7.25 -5.47 9.59
N ASP A 44 8.57 -5.42 9.83
CA ASP A 44 9.28 -6.54 10.42
C ASP A 44 9.17 -6.48 11.94
N THR A 45 8.41 -7.40 12.52
CA THR A 45 8.16 -7.44 13.97
C THR A 45 9.38 -7.79 14.80
N SER A 46 10.46 -8.31 14.20
CA SER A 46 11.67 -8.64 14.94
C SER A 46 12.47 -7.40 15.34
N ILE A 47 12.45 -6.39 14.47
CA ILE A 47 13.12 -5.10 14.67
C ILE A 47 12.14 -3.96 14.97
N GLY A 48 10.84 -4.20 14.77
CA GLY A 48 9.78 -3.22 15.03
C GLY A 48 9.70 -2.09 14.01
N ASP A 49 10.22 -2.30 12.79
CA ASP A 49 10.40 -1.25 11.79
C ASP A 49 9.71 -1.55 10.45
N VAL A 50 9.43 -0.50 9.69
CA VAL A 50 8.86 -0.58 8.34
C VAL A 50 9.97 -0.96 7.36
N VAL A 51 9.82 -2.12 6.72
CA VAL A 51 10.80 -2.60 5.73
C VAL A 51 10.43 -2.27 4.29
N SER A 52 9.15 -1.96 4.03
CA SER A 52 8.67 -1.59 2.69
C SER A 52 7.28 -0.95 2.74
N THR A 53 7.01 -0.03 1.81
CA THR A 53 5.68 0.56 1.57
C THR A 53 5.24 0.22 0.15
N VAL A 54 3.96 -0.12 0.01
CA VAL A 54 3.30 -0.47 -1.24
C VAL A 54 2.17 0.53 -1.46
N GLU A 55 2.44 1.52 -2.28
CA GLU A 55 1.48 2.56 -2.64
C GLU A 55 0.61 2.11 -3.82
N HIS A 56 -0.66 2.51 -3.78
CA HIS A 56 -1.50 2.44 -4.96
C HIS A 56 -1.14 3.60 -5.89
N HIS A 57 -0.37 3.32 -6.94
CA HIS A 57 -0.19 4.29 -8.02
C HIS A 57 -1.51 4.40 -8.80
N GLN A 58 -2.33 5.39 -8.46
CA GLN A 58 -3.38 5.84 -9.37
C GLN A 58 -2.67 6.28 -10.65
N ALA A 59 -2.90 5.56 -11.75
CA ALA A 59 -2.45 6.00 -13.05
C ALA A 59 -2.99 7.43 -13.23
N ARG A 60 -2.09 8.42 -13.22
CA ARG A 60 -2.41 9.82 -13.48
C ARG A 60 -3.29 9.85 -14.73
N GLN A 61 -4.58 10.16 -14.56
CA GLN A 61 -5.43 10.59 -15.65
C GLN A 61 -4.95 12.00 -16.07
N SER A 62 -3.79 12.07 -16.71
CA SER A 62 -3.48 13.13 -17.66
C SER A 62 -4.10 12.73 -18.99
N ARG A 63 -5.44 12.69 -19.04
CA ARG A 63 -6.20 12.70 -20.28
C ARG A 63 -6.90 14.04 -20.37
N ASN A 64 -6.30 14.92 -21.18
CA ASN A 64 -6.95 16.03 -21.88
C ASN A 64 -7.79 17.00 -21.02
N SER A 65 -7.13 17.96 -20.37
CA SER A 65 -7.68 19.31 -20.39
C SER A 65 -7.57 19.82 -21.83
N LEU A 66 -8.58 19.52 -22.65
CA LEU A 66 -8.83 20.23 -23.90
C LEU A 66 -8.85 21.73 -23.58
N ASN A 67 -7.92 22.48 -24.17
CA ASN A 67 -8.00 23.93 -24.26
C ASN A 67 -9.35 24.32 -24.88
N PRO A 68 -10.18 25.15 -24.24
CA PRO A 68 -11.08 26.02 -24.95
C PRO A 68 -10.32 27.32 -25.21
N SER A 69 -9.48 27.35 -26.23
CA SER A 69 -8.97 28.62 -26.76
C SER A 69 -10.00 29.15 -27.75
N ALA A 70 -10.73 30.14 -27.27
CA ALA A 70 -11.32 31.31 -27.95
C ALA A 70 -11.72 31.19 -29.43
#